data_AF-A0A9W9U294-F1
#
_entry.id   AF-A0A9W9U294-F1
#
_cell.length_a   1.000
_cell.length_b   1.000
_cell.length_c   1.000
_cell.angle_alpha   90.00
_cell.angle_beta   90.00
_cell.angle_gamma   90.00
#
_symmetry.space_group_name_H-M   'P 1'
#
loop_
_entity.id
_entity.type
_entity.pdbx_description
1 polymer ?
#
loop_
_entity_poly.entity_id
_entity_poly.type
_entity_poly.pdbx_seq_one_letter_code
_entity_poly.pdbx_strand_id
1 'polypeptide(L)'
;MVVTYSISPAYIQGPLIAATVFGVLATLSTALRLYAMHLKGLKPGISEFFLLFGVLLMYGALSLLYIMTKYGGMGLHIEDLPRESIVIAMKSLLSIEFIYGTSLGLVKTSIALFMVRIFGTKDGFKTGVIVAMFVVWAWVTSIILEAFLLCRPFPYNWDTSVGGTCGNRPAAFMVAGIMNVVTDIMVIALPLPHVWKLKLNVQKKIGLTSVFGVGIVISVISIIRLISIYKLNFDDPTYTLLDPIMWTVLEPQLAIICANMPFFKTIIAAFAPAMGSSADRKYGPGVSSGRTFDRLGHSENNGTYSMDPLDTKTHTVNVGHSFDSSKTANADVESVSSEEQRLASNASPYGINVIQKFDVEYEKASVRG
;
A
#
# COMPACT_ATOMS: atom_id res chain seq x y z
N MET A 1 24.11 -36.63 13.04
CA MET A 1 24.61 -36.09 11.76
C MET A 1 23.53 -35.17 11.24
N VAL A 2 23.80 -33.88 11.04
CA VAL A 2 22.74 -32.94 10.61
C VAL A 2 22.45 -33.20 9.14
N VAL A 3 21.25 -33.69 8.83
CA VAL A 3 20.79 -33.90 7.45
C VAL A 3 20.45 -32.54 6.84
N THR A 4 20.94 -32.29 5.63
CA THR A 4 20.64 -31.08 4.87
C THR A 4 20.02 -31.44 3.53
N TYR A 5 18.97 -30.71 3.15
CA TYR A 5 18.23 -30.93 1.90
C TYR A 5 18.68 -29.96 0.82
N SER A 6 18.65 -30.41 -0.43
CA SER A 6 18.97 -29.57 -1.57
C SER A 6 17.82 -28.58 -1.83
N ILE A 7 18.17 -27.30 -1.93
CA ILE A 7 17.24 -26.24 -2.35
C ILE A 7 17.24 -26.17 -3.89
N SER A 8 17.52 -27.25 -4.60
CA SER A 8 17.61 -27.25 -6.08
C SER A 8 16.26 -27.29 -6.79
N PRO A 9 15.19 -27.92 -6.27
CA PRO A 9 13.94 -27.97 -7.01
C PRO A 9 13.30 -26.59 -7.16
N ALA A 10 12.85 -26.27 -8.38
CA ALA A 10 12.28 -24.96 -8.72
C ALA A 10 11.08 -24.58 -7.84
N TYR A 11 10.26 -25.57 -7.44
CA TYR A 11 9.11 -25.36 -6.58
C TYR A 11 9.47 -24.91 -5.15
N ILE A 12 10.69 -25.22 -4.68
CA ILE A 12 11.23 -24.75 -3.38
C ILE A 12 11.97 -23.41 -3.55
N GLN A 13 12.72 -23.26 -4.65
CA GLN A 13 13.50 -22.05 -4.93
C GLN A 13 12.63 -20.81 -5.13
N GLY A 14 11.54 -20.94 -5.90
CA GLY A 14 10.65 -19.84 -6.23
C GLY A 14 10.15 -19.08 -4.98
N PRO A 15 9.54 -19.77 -4.00
CA PRO A 15 9.11 -19.18 -2.74
C PRO A 15 10.22 -18.45 -1.98
N LEU A 16 11.42 -19.04 -1.89
CA LEU A 16 12.55 -18.42 -1.19
C LEU A 16 13.09 -17.18 -1.90
N ILE A 17 13.19 -17.22 -3.23
CA ILE A 17 13.60 -16.08 -4.04
C ILE A 17 12.56 -14.95 -3.90
N ALA A 18 11.27 -15.28 -3.99
CA ALA A 18 10.21 -14.29 -3.79
C ALA A 18 10.30 -13.65 -2.39
N ALA A 19 10.39 -14.47 -1.34
CA ALA A 19 10.46 -13.97 0.04
C ALA A 19 11.72 -13.12 0.31
N THR A 20 12.86 -13.43 -0.31
CA THR A 20 14.06 -12.60 -0.19
C THR A 20 13.93 -11.30 -0.96
N VAL A 21 13.43 -11.32 -2.20
CA VAL A 21 13.23 -10.11 -3.01
C VAL A 21 12.25 -9.16 -2.34
N PHE A 22 11.08 -9.64 -1.92
CA PHE A 22 10.10 -8.82 -1.21
C PHE A 22 10.62 -8.33 0.15
N GLY A 23 11.42 -9.14 0.86
CA GLY A 23 12.11 -8.71 2.07
C GLY A 23 13.08 -7.55 1.82
N VAL A 24 13.88 -7.60 0.76
CA VAL A 24 14.79 -6.50 0.37
C VAL A 24 14.00 -5.26 -0.03
N LEU A 25 12.92 -5.42 -0.80
CA LEU A 25 12.04 -4.30 -1.19
C LEU A 25 11.38 -3.65 0.02
N ALA A 26 10.94 -4.42 1.02
CA ALA A 26 10.38 -3.90 2.26
C ALA A 26 11.40 -3.08 3.06
N THR A 27 12.64 -3.55 3.14
CA THR A 27 13.74 -2.83 3.80
C THR A 27 14.11 -1.55 3.05
N LEU A 28 14.23 -1.61 1.73
CA LEU A 28 14.52 -0.43 0.90
C LEU A 28 13.40 0.62 1.01
N SER A 29 12.14 0.17 0.98
CA SER A 29 10.96 1.01 1.18
C SER A 29 10.99 1.72 2.54
N THR A 30 11.37 1.00 3.60
CA THR A 30 11.46 1.56 4.97
C THR A 30 12.64 2.53 5.10
N ALA A 31 13.80 2.20 4.53
CA ALA A 31 14.95 3.09 4.50
C ALA A 31 14.64 4.39 3.76
N LEU A 32 13.96 4.29 2.61
CA LEU A 32 13.56 5.47 1.83
C LEU A 32 12.56 6.34 2.60
N ARG A 33 11.62 5.75 3.35
CA ARG A 33 10.72 6.49 4.25
C ARG A 33 11.51 7.28 5.30
N LEU A 34 12.47 6.65 5.98
CA LEU A 34 13.29 7.31 6.99
C LEU A 34 14.13 8.44 6.40
N TYR A 35 14.73 8.20 5.23
CA TYR A 35 15.47 9.22 4.49
C TYR A 35 14.60 10.42 4.12
N ALA A 36 13.38 10.18 3.62
CA ALA A 36 12.43 11.25 3.29
C ALA A 36 11.96 12.04 4.52
N MET A 37 11.84 11.39 5.67
CA MET A 37 11.56 12.07 6.93
C MET A 37 12.73 12.94 7.36
N HIS A 38 13.95 12.45 7.21
CA HIS A 38 15.18 13.19 7.51
C HIS A 38 15.29 14.45 6.63
N LEU A 39 15.07 14.34 5.31
CA LEU A 39 15.08 15.49 4.40
C LEU A 39 14.05 16.56 4.75
N LYS A 40 12.90 16.16 5.32
CA LYS A 40 11.85 17.09 5.75
C LYS A 40 12.01 17.60 7.18
N GLY A 41 13.09 17.21 7.88
CA GLY A 41 13.30 17.55 9.30
C GLY A 41 12.25 16.95 10.25
N LEU A 42 11.57 15.87 9.85
CA LEU A 42 10.55 15.21 10.66
C LEU A 42 11.21 14.22 11.63
N LYS A 43 10.94 14.35 12.93
CA LYS A 43 11.39 13.38 13.93
C LYS A 43 10.62 12.05 13.79
N PRO A 44 11.30 10.88 13.91
CA PRO A 44 10.63 9.59 13.94
C PRO A 44 9.69 9.51 15.14
N GLY A 45 8.44 9.12 14.90
CA GLY A 45 7.46 8.90 15.94
C GLY A 45 7.46 7.43 16.39
N ILE A 46 6.57 7.13 17.33
CA ILE A 46 6.34 5.76 17.83
C ILE A 46 5.94 4.81 16.69
N SER A 47 5.22 5.31 15.67
CA SER A 47 4.86 4.56 14.46
C SER A 47 6.06 4.00 13.71
N GLU A 48 7.16 4.76 13.62
CA GLU A 48 8.37 4.34 12.92
C GLU A 48 9.13 3.26 13.71
N PHE A 49 9.13 3.33 15.05
CA PHE A 49 9.72 2.29 15.90
C PHE A 49 8.99 0.96 15.76
N PHE A 50 7.65 0.96 15.78
CA PHE A 50 6.88 -0.27 15.57
C PHE A 50 7.11 -0.88 14.18
N LEU A 51 7.23 -0.03 13.15
CA LEU A 51 7.53 -0.51 11.81
C LEU A 51 8.94 -1.12 11.71
N LEU A 52 9.95 -0.49 12.29
CA LEU A 52 11.32 -1.01 12.35
C LEU A 52 11.39 -2.34 13.08
N PHE A 53 10.65 -2.47 14.19
CA PHE A 53 10.55 -3.73 14.91
C PHE A 53 9.83 -4.81 14.08
N GLY A 54 8.81 -4.44 13.30
CA GLY A 54 8.18 -5.32 12.31
C GLY A 54 9.15 -5.82 11.23
N VAL A 55 10.04 -4.95 10.72
CA VAL A 55 11.10 -5.34 9.77
C VAL A 55 12.09 -6.32 10.42
N LEU A 56 12.47 -6.11 11.68
CA LEU A 56 13.33 -7.03 12.41
C LEU A 56 12.69 -8.43 12.50
N LEU A 57 11.41 -8.49 12.91
CA LEU A 57 10.65 -9.73 12.98
C LEU A 57 10.49 -10.40 11.61
N MET A 58 10.27 -9.63 10.55
CA MET A 58 10.20 -10.12 9.17
C MET A 58 11.48 -10.87 8.77
N TYR A 59 12.67 -10.37 9.11
CA TYR A 59 13.92 -11.09 8.88
C TYR A 59 14.06 -12.34 9.76
N GLY A 60 13.49 -12.33 10.97
CA GLY A 60 13.34 -13.53 11.80
C GLY A 60 12.51 -14.61 11.11
N ALA A 61 11.35 -14.27 10.56
CA ALA A 61 10.51 -15.21 9.79
C ALA A 61 11.24 -15.74 8.54
N LEU A 62 11.94 -14.86 7.81
CA LEU A 62 12.71 -15.24 6.64
C LEU A 62 13.85 -16.22 6.98
N SER A 63 14.58 -15.97 8.07
CA SER A 63 15.67 -16.87 8.49
C SER A 63 15.14 -18.23 8.95
N LEU A 64 14.00 -18.27 9.67
CA LEU A 64 13.33 -19.51 10.03
C LEU A 64 12.81 -20.27 8.82
N LEU A 65 12.29 -19.58 7.79
CA LEU A 65 11.89 -20.22 6.53
C LEU A 65 13.09 -20.94 5.90
N TYR A 66 14.27 -20.29 5.83
CA TYR A 66 15.50 -20.92 5.34
C TYR A 66 15.92 -22.15 6.18
N ILE A 67 15.84 -22.05 7.50
CA ILE A 67 16.15 -23.16 8.41
C ILE A 67 15.17 -24.32 8.16
N MET A 68 13.87 -24.02 8.05
CA MET A 68 12.80 -24.97 7.82
C MET A 68 12.96 -25.69 6.49
N THR A 69 13.37 -25.00 5.42
CA THR A 69 13.65 -25.63 4.13
C THR A 69 14.93 -26.46 4.16
N LYS A 70 16.04 -25.91 4.66
CA LYS A 70 17.36 -26.54 4.56
C LYS A 70 17.53 -27.74 5.49
N TYR A 71 16.95 -27.68 6.68
CA TYR A 71 17.09 -28.72 7.72
C TYR A 71 15.79 -29.46 8.03
N GLY A 72 14.65 -28.84 7.75
CA GLY A 72 13.33 -29.44 7.99
C GLY A 72 12.77 -30.22 6.79
N GLY A 73 13.41 -30.13 5.62
CA GLY A 73 12.99 -30.88 4.43
C GLY A 73 11.66 -30.42 3.83
N MET A 74 11.31 -29.15 4.04
CA MET A 74 10.08 -28.56 3.48
C MET A 74 10.00 -28.77 1.96
N GLY A 75 8.84 -29.19 1.48
CA GLY A 75 8.60 -29.51 0.07
C GLY A 75 8.85 -30.98 -0.29
N LEU A 76 9.29 -31.81 0.66
CA LEU A 76 9.36 -33.27 0.52
C LEU A 76 8.22 -33.95 1.29
N HIS A 77 7.81 -35.14 0.84
CA HIS A 77 6.81 -35.93 1.54
C HIS A 77 7.32 -36.35 2.92
N ILE A 78 6.43 -36.30 3.92
CA ILE A 78 6.78 -36.63 5.32
C ILE A 78 7.37 -38.04 5.47
N GLU A 79 7.00 -38.98 4.61
CA GLU A 79 7.47 -40.36 4.60
C GLU A 79 8.96 -40.49 4.23
N ASP A 80 9.48 -39.56 3.44
CA ASP A 80 10.87 -39.55 2.97
C ASP A 80 11.83 -38.88 3.97
N LEU A 81 11.31 -38.43 5.11
CA LEU A 81 12.02 -37.55 6.04
C LEU A 81 12.33 -38.26 7.38
N PRO A 82 13.57 -38.14 7.89
CA PRO A 82 13.89 -38.57 9.24
C PRO A 82 13.14 -37.70 10.25
N ARG A 83 12.76 -38.33 11.37
CA ARG A 83 12.01 -37.69 12.47
C ARG A 83 12.64 -36.39 12.95
N GLU A 84 13.98 -36.32 13.00
CA GLU A 84 14.71 -35.12 13.44
C GLU A 84 14.41 -33.89 12.56
N SER A 85 14.30 -34.07 11.24
CA SER A 85 13.98 -32.99 10.31
C SER A 85 12.55 -32.53 10.45
N ILE A 86 11.60 -33.45 10.65
CA ILE A 86 10.20 -33.13 10.91
C ILE A 86 10.07 -32.29 12.19
N VAL A 87 10.81 -32.66 13.26
CA VAL A 87 10.84 -31.90 14.52
C VAL A 87 11.36 -30.48 14.30
N ILE A 88 12.43 -30.30 13.51
CA ILE A 88 12.97 -28.98 13.17
C ILE A 88 11.92 -28.18 12.37
N ALA A 89 11.24 -28.82 11.41
CA ALA A 89 10.22 -28.17 10.61
C ALA A 89 9.06 -27.64 11.46
N MET A 90 8.52 -28.48 12.34
CA MET A 90 7.38 -28.11 13.20
C MET A 90 7.74 -27.06 14.25
N LYS A 91 8.97 -27.09 14.80
CA LYS A 91 9.47 -26.02 15.69
C LYS A 91 9.62 -24.68 14.97
N SER A 92 10.13 -24.71 13.73
CA SER A 92 10.24 -23.53 12.89
C SER A 92 8.86 -22.97 12.51
N LEU A 93 7.89 -23.84 12.17
CA LEU A 93 6.52 -23.46 11.87
C LEU A 93 5.89 -22.67 13.03
N LEU A 94 5.96 -23.22 14.25
CA LEU A 94 5.43 -22.58 15.44
C LEU A 94 6.08 -21.21 15.68
N SER A 95 7.40 -21.13 15.48
CA SER A 95 8.16 -19.89 15.62
C SER A 95 7.78 -18.85 14.56
N ILE A 96 7.54 -19.28 13.32
CA ILE A 96 7.09 -18.39 12.23
C ILE A 96 5.70 -17.83 12.53
N GLU A 97 4.77 -18.64 13.06
CA GLU A 97 3.42 -18.17 13.41
C GLU A 97 3.43 -17.05 14.48
N PHE A 98 4.25 -17.20 15.52
CA PHE A 98 4.43 -16.15 16.53
C PHE A 98 4.95 -14.85 15.93
N ILE A 99 5.99 -14.96 15.10
CA ILE A 99 6.62 -13.82 14.45
C ILE A 99 5.64 -13.16 13.46
N TYR A 100 4.89 -13.97 12.71
CA TYR A 100 3.86 -13.52 11.78
C TYR A 100 2.80 -12.67 12.47
N GLY A 101 2.16 -13.20 13.51
CA GLY A 101 1.10 -12.49 14.24
C GLY A 101 1.61 -11.19 14.84
N THR A 102 2.77 -11.24 15.49
CA THR A 102 3.38 -10.07 16.14
C THR A 102 3.79 -9.01 15.10
N SER A 103 4.41 -9.42 13.99
CA SER A 103 4.84 -8.50 12.92
C SER A 103 3.66 -7.77 12.31
N LEU A 104 2.57 -8.47 11.96
CA LEU A 104 1.37 -7.81 11.44
C LEU A 104 0.69 -6.91 12.46
N GLY A 105 0.62 -7.33 13.73
CA GLY A 105 0.11 -6.49 14.80
C GLY A 105 0.86 -5.15 14.88
N LEU A 106 2.18 -5.18 14.79
CA LEU A 106 3.04 -3.98 14.81
C LEU A 106 2.85 -3.11 13.56
N VAL A 107 2.77 -3.71 12.37
CA VAL A 107 2.54 -2.98 11.12
C VAL A 107 1.16 -2.31 11.12
N LYS A 108 0.11 -3.03 11.53
CA LYS A 108 -1.25 -2.48 11.71
C LYS A 108 -1.26 -1.35 12.74
N THR A 109 -0.53 -1.50 13.84
CA THR A 109 -0.34 -0.43 14.85
C THR A 109 0.31 0.80 14.24
N SER A 110 1.39 0.63 13.45
CA SER A 110 2.08 1.72 12.79
C SER A 110 1.17 2.49 11.82
N ILE A 111 0.38 1.77 11.01
CA ILE A 111 -0.60 2.35 10.09
C ILE A 111 -1.67 3.12 10.86
N ALA A 112 -2.23 2.53 11.92
CA ALA A 112 -3.28 3.17 12.72
C ALA A 112 -2.80 4.46 13.39
N LEU A 113 -1.59 4.45 13.98
CA LEU A 113 -0.96 5.65 14.54
C LEU A 113 -0.71 6.72 13.48
N PHE A 114 -0.30 6.31 12.28
CA PHE A 114 -0.14 7.21 11.15
C PHE A 114 -1.48 7.85 10.73
N MET A 115 -2.57 7.10 10.71
CA MET A 115 -3.90 7.64 10.44
C MET A 115 -4.32 8.68 11.49
N VAL A 116 -4.07 8.42 12.78
CA VAL A 116 -4.35 9.39 13.87
C VAL A 116 -3.56 10.68 13.66
N ARG A 117 -2.31 10.58 13.23
CA ARG A 117 -1.47 11.75 12.93
C ARG A 117 -1.99 12.59 11.76
N ILE A 118 -2.61 11.98 10.74
CA ILE A 118 -3.15 12.69 9.57
C ILE A 118 -4.52 13.32 9.84
N PHE A 119 -5.46 12.54 10.37
CA PHE A 119 -6.84 12.97 10.53
C PHE A 119 -7.07 13.78 11.81
N GLY A 120 -6.11 13.75 12.75
CA GLY A 120 -6.16 14.47 14.01
C GLY A 120 -6.99 13.75 15.07
N THR A 121 -7.05 14.34 16.26
CA THR A 121 -7.65 13.77 17.48
C THR A 121 -9.13 14.11 17.64
N LYS A 122 -9.97 13.82 16.64
CA LYS A 122 -11.42 13.80 16.92
C LYS A 122 -11.74 12.58 17.77
N ASP A 123 -12.43 12.75 18.89
CA ASP A 123 -12.63 11.71 19.90
C ASP A 123 -13.24 10.42 19.34
N GLY A 124 -14.20 10.54 18.41
CA GLY A 124 -14.81 9.39 17.74
C GLY A 124 -13.83 8.58 16.86
N PHE A 125 -12.90 9.24 16.16
CA PHE A 125 -11.90 8.55 15.34
C PHE A 125 -10.85 7.85 16.21
N LYS A 126 -10.39 8.53 17.27
CA LYS A 126 -9.44 7.95 18.24
C LYS A 126 -10.04 6.72 18.93
N THR A 127 -11.31 6.78 19.30
CA THR A 127 -12.03 5.64 19.90
C THR A 127 -12.08 4.46 18.93
N GLY A 128 -12.44 4.70 17.66
CA GLY A 128 -12.43 3.66 16.63
C GLY A 128 -11.06 3.01 16.44
N VAL A 129 -9.99 3.81 16.41
CA VAL A 129 -8.61 3.32 16.34
C VAL A 129 -8.26 2.47 17.55
N ILE A 130 -8.59 2.90 18.77
CA ILE A 130 -8.30 2.14 20.00
C ILE A 130 -9.03 0.79 19.98
N VAL A 131 -10.31 0.76 19.60
CA VAL A 131 -11.10 -0.48 19.49
C VAL A 131 -10.49 -1.40 18.42
N ALA A 132 -10.13 -0.86 17.26
CA ALA A 132 -9.47 -1.65 16.22
C ALA A 132 -8.14 -2.23 16.70
N MET A 133 -7.33 -1.44 17.41
CA MET A 133 -6.07 -1.92 17.96
C MET A 133 -6.27 -2.99 19.03
N PHE A 134 -7.29 -2.85 19.88
CA PHE A 134 -7.65 -3.87 20.85
C PHE A 134 -7.98 -5.20 20.17
N VAL A 135 -8.81 -5.18 19.12
CA VAL A 135 -9.18 -6.39 18.37
C VAL A 135 -7.97 -7.00 17.65
N VAL A 136 -7.09 -6.18 17.05
CA VAL A 136 -5.84 -6.66 16.43
C VAL A 136 -4.96 -7.37 17.46
N TRP A 137 -4.71 -6.75 18.61
CA TRP A 137 -3.86 -7.36 19.64
C TRP A 137 -4.52 -8.55 20.34
N ALA A 138 -5.85 -8.58 20.44
CA ALA A 138 -6.58 -9.76 20.89
C ALA A 138 -6.38 -10.95 19.93
N TRP A 139 -6.41 -10.70 18.61
CA TRP A 139 -6.08 -11.70 17.60
C TRP A 139 -4.60 -12.15 17.66
N VAL A 140 -3.65 -11.23 17.82
CA VAL A 140 -2.23 -11.62 18.03
C VAL A 140 -2.09 -12.49 19.27
N THR A 141 -2.76 -12.14 20.36
CA THR A 141 -2.76 -12.92 21.60
C THR A 141 -3.39 -14.28 21.40
N SER A 142 -4.45 -14.41 20.59
CA SER A 142 -5.07 -15.72 20.31
C SER A 142 -4.11 -16.65 19.58
N ILE A 143 -3.38 -16.16 18.56
CA ILE A 143 -2.34 -16.95 17.87
C ILE A 143 -1.27 -17.42 18.86
N ILE A 144 -0.83 -16.53 19.75
CA ILE A 144 0.17 -16.88 20.76
C ILE A 144 -0.37 -18.00 21.67
N LEU A 145 -1.61 -17.86 22.14
CA LEU A 145 -2.25 -18.85 23.01
C LEU A 145 -2.49 -20.18 22.31
N GLU A 146 -2.90 -20.16 21.05
CA GLU A 146 -3.08 -21.36 20.22
C GLU A 146 -1.77 -22.14 20.14
N ALA A 147 -0.65 -21.49 19.82
CA ALA A 147 0.66 -22.14 19.75
C ALA A 147 1.04 -22.88 21.04
N PHE A 148 0.68 -22.36 22.23
CA PHE A 148 0.95 -23.02 23.51
C PHE A 148 -0.10 -24.05 23.94
N LEU A 149 -1.38 -23.83 23.59
CA LEU A 149 -2.51 -24.56 24.15
C LEU A 149 -3.14 -25.59 23.19
N LEU A 150 -2.85 -25.50 21.89
CA LEU A 150 -3.48 -26.32 20.86
C LEU A 150 -3.16 -27.80 21.02
N CYS A 151 -1.94 -28.14 21.44
CA CYS A 151 -1.52 -29.51 21.72
C CYS A 151 -1.06 -29.66 23.17
N ARG A 152 -1.50 -30.74 23.82
CA ARG A 152 -1.13 -31.07 25.20
C ARG A 152 -0.57 -32.49 25.27
N PRO A 153 0.65 -32.69 25.81
CA PRO A 153 1.57 -31.68 26.36
C PRO A 153 2.23 -30.82 25.26
N PHE A 154 2.75 -29.64 25.58
CA PHE A 154 3.34 -28.69 24.60
C PHE A 154 4.34 -29.32 23.60
N PRO A 155 5.23 -30.26 24.02
CA PRO A 155 6.13 -30.95 23.09
C PRO A 155 5.43 -31.77 22.00
N TYR A 156 4.16 -32.12 22.19
CA TYR A 156 3.35 -32.85 21.22
C TYR A 156 3.09 -32.06 19.93
N ASN A 157 3.36 -30.74 19.90
CA ASN A 157 3.33 -29.95 18.68
C ASN A 157 4.34 -30.44 17.63
N TRP A 158 5.53 -30.87 18.06
CA TRP A 158 6.61 -31.30 17.16
C TRP A 158 7.05 -32.75 17.37
N ASP A 159 6.69 -33.38 18.49
CA ASP A 159 7.07 -34.75 18.80
C ASP A 159 5.89 -35.62 19.23
N THR A 160 5.39 -36.45 18.32
CA THR A 160 4.21 -37.31 18.55
C THR A 160 4.48 -38.53 19.43
N SER A 161 5.74 -38.89 19.73
CA SER A 161 6.08 -40.03 20.60
C SER A 161 5.76 -39.76 22.06
N VAL A 162 5.69 -38.49 22.45
CA VAL A 162 5.47 -38.08 23.84
C VAL A 162 4.09 -38.53 24.34
N GLY A 163 3.17 -38.85 23.43
CA GLY A 163 1.80 -39.23 23.75
C GLY A 163 0.99 -38.02 24.18
N GLY A 164 -0.06 -37.70 23.44
CA GLY A 164 -0.83 -36.48 23.67
C GLY A 164 -1.98 -36.32 22.70
N THR A 165 -2.67 -35.20 22.83
CA THR A 165 -3.79 -34.84 21.97
C THR A 165 -3.67 -33.39 21.53
N CYS A 166 -4.05 -33.12 20.30
CA CYS A 166 -4.25 -31.76 19.81
C CYS A 166 -5.74 -31.49 19.63
N GLY A 167 -6.12 -30.22 19.76
CA GLY A 167 -7.39 -29.73 19.24
C GLY A 167 -7.44 -29.80 17.71
N ASN A 168 -8.54 -29.31 17.14
CA ASN A 168 -8.73 -29.27 15.70
C ASN A 168 -7.80 -28.21 15.06
N ARG A 169 -6.60 -28.64 14.63
CA ARG A 169 -5.61 -27.80 13.94
C ARG A 169 -6.17 -27.11 12.67
N PRO A 170 -6.86 -27.82 11.74
CA PRO A 170 -7.48 -27.17 10.59
C PRO A 170 -8.41 -26.02 10.98
N ALA A 171 -9.29 -26.25 11.96
CA ALA A 171 -10.23 -25.23 12.40
C ALA A 171 -9.51 -24.03 13.03
N ALA A 172 -8.48 -24.27 13.86
CA ALA A 172 -7.69 -23.20 14.47
C ALA A 172 -7.05 -22.29 13.40
N PHE A 173 -6.33 -22.87 12.44
CA PHE A 173 -5.67 -22.09 11.38
C PHE A 173 -6.67 -21.35 10.47
N MET A 174 -7.81 -21.97 10.16
CA MET A 174 -8.87 -21.33 9.38
C MET A 174 -9.47 -20.13 10.13
N VAL A 175 -9.80 -20.28 11.41
CA VAL A 175 -10.35 -19.18 12.22
C VAL A 175 -9.33 -18.06 12.38
N ALA A 176 -8.06 -18.39 12.66
CA ALA A 176 -6.99 -17.39 12.76
C ALA A 176 -6.82 -16.61 11.44
N GLY A 177 -6.88 -17.28 10.29
CA GLY A 177 -6.80 -16.65 8.98
C GLY A 177 -8.01 -15.76 8.66
N ILE A 178 -9.23 -16.22 8.98
CA ILE A 178 -10.46 -15.42 8.81
C ILE A 178 -10.40 -14.16 9.68
N MET A 179 -10.03 -14.31 10.95
CA MET A 179 -9.90 -13.17 11.87
C MET A 179 -8.84 -12.18 11.40
N ASN A 180 -7.74 -12.64 10.80
CA ASN A 180 -6.77 -11.74 10.19
C ASN A 180 -7.39 -10.89 9.07
N VAL A 181 -8.13 -11.50 8.13
CA VAL A 181 -8.83 -10.78 7.06
C VAL A 181 -9.84 -9.78 7.64
N VAL A 182 -10.59 -10.16 8.68
CA VAL A 182 -11.51 -9.26 9.37
C VAL A 182 -10.77 -8.06 9.96
N THR A 183 -9.62 -8.26 10.59
CA THR A 183 -8.82 -7.15 11.13
C THR A 183 -8.25 -6.24 10.02
N ASP A 184 -7.90 -6.78 8.86
CA ASP A 184 -7.47 -5.98 7.70
C ASP A 184 -8.59 -5.05 7.22
N ILE A 185 -9.79 -5.62 7.02
CA ILE A 185 -10.99 -4.87 6.60
C ILE A 185 -11.34 -3.80 7.63
N MET A 186 -11.26 -4.12 8.92
CA MET A 186 -11.53 -3.18 10.00
C MET A 186 -10.56 -1.99 9.95
N VAL A 187 -9.26 -2.22 9.77
CA VAL A 187 -8.26 -1.15 9.68
C VAL A 187 -8.48 -0.28 8.43
N ILE A 188 -8.90 -0.87 7.30
CA ILE A 188 -9.27 -0.14 6.07
C ILE A 188 -10.52 0.71 6.26
N ALA A 189 -11.49 0.21 7.03
CA ALA A 189 -12.76 0.89 7.25
C ALA A 189 -12.64 2.09 8.18
N LEU A 190 -11.62 2.13 9.07
CA LEU A 190 -11.42 3.19 10.06
C LEU A 190 -11.58 4.62 9.50
N PRO A 191 -10.92 5.00 8.39
CA PRO A 191 -11.03 6.37 7.91
C PRO A 191 -12.28 6.64 7.05
N LEU A 192 -13.04 5.64 6.60
CA LEU A 192 -14.20 5.83 5.69
C LEU A 192 -15.29 6.74 6.27
N PRO A 193 -15.79 6.54 7.52
CA PRO A 193 -16.84 7.39 8.08
C PRO A 193 -16.41 8.84 8.24
N HIS A 194 -15.12 9.07 8.54
CA HIS A 194 -14.58 10.42 8.71
C HIS A 194 -14.51 11.17 7.39
N VAL A 195 -14.22 10.46 6.30
CA VAL A 195 -14.07 11.03 4.97
C VAL A 195 -15.41 11.40 4.38
N TRP A 196 -16.44 10.57 4.58
CA TRP A 196 -17.77 10.82 4.05
C TRP A 196 -18.44 12.04 4.69
N LYS A 197 -18.03 12.41 5.91
CA LYS A 197 -18.60 13.55 6.65
C LYS A 197 -17.80 14.84 6.52
N LEU A 198 -16.63 14.86 5.88
CA LEU A 198 -15.72 16.01 5.91
C LEU A 198 -15.28 16.45 4.52
N LYS A 199 -15.49 17.73 4.19
CA LYS A 199 -14.90 18.40 3.02
C LYS A 199 -13.38 18.48 3.20
N LEU A 200 -12.68 17.38 2.93
CA LEU A 200 -11.24 17.25 3.12
C LEU A 200 -10.49 18.03 2.03
N ASN A 201 -9.43 18.74 2.46
CA ASN A 201 -8.45 19.32 1.54
C ASN A 201 -7.81 18.20 0.69
N VAL A 202 -7.43 18.50 -0.57
CA VAL A 202 -6.94 17.54 -1.57
C VAL A 202 -5.80 16.66 -1.03
N GLN A 203 -4.92 17.24 -0.21
CA GLN A 203 -3.82 16.52 0.45
C GLN A 203 -4.30 15.39 1.39
N LYS A 204 -5.36 15.61 2.17
CA LYS A 204 -5.93 14.59 3.07
C LYS A 204 -6.69 13.52 2.29
N LYS A 205 -7.37 13.91 1.21
CA LYS A 205 -8.05 12.99 0.28
C LYS A 205 -7.05 12.03 -0.37
N ILE A 206 -5.89 12.52 -0.75
CA ILE A 206 -4.81 11.71 -1.32
C ILE A 206 -4.25 10.69 -0.31
N GLY A 207 -3.92 11.13 0.91
CA GLY A 207 -3.39 10.23 1.94
C GLY A 207 -4.37 9.13 2.31
N LEU A 208 -5.66 9.45 2.29
CA LEU A 208 -6.71 8.45 2.44
C LEU A 208 -6.69 7.42 1.31
N THR A 209 -6.70 7.85 0.05
CA THR A 209 -6.77 6.94 -1.10
C THR A 209 -5.59 5.97 -1.09
N SER A 210 -4.39 6.43 -0.71
CA SER A 210 -3.24 5.53 -0.57
C SER A 210 -3.44 4.49 0.53
N VAL A 211 -3.96 4.87 1.69
CA VAL A 211 -4.18 3.96 2.82
C VAL A 211 -5.27 2.93 2.51
N PHE A 212 -6.34 3.35 1.83
CA PHE A 212 -7.41 2.46 1.38
C PHE A 212 -6.91 1.44 0.35
N GLY A 213 -6.17 1.90 -0.67
CA GLY A 213 -5.57 1.01 -1.67
C GLY A 213 -4.59 0.00 -1.04
N VAL A 214 -3.77 0.46 -0.09
CA VAL A 214 -2.85 -0.37 0.69
C VAL A 214 -3.57 -1.52 1.39
N GLY A 215 -4.64 -1.22 2.14
CA GLY A 215 -5.28 -2.29 2.88
C GLY A 215 -6.09 -3.25 1.98
N ILE A 216 -6.63 -2.81 0.84
CA ILE A 216 -7.24 -3.74 -0.13
C ILE A 216 -6.21 -4.77 -0.60
N VAL A 217 -5.01 -4.31 -0.97
CA VAL A 217 -3.93 -5.21 -1.40
C VAL A 217 -3.59 -6.23 -0.30
N ILE A 218 -3.41 -5.76 0.94
CA ILE A 218 -3.13 -6.65 2.09
C ILE A 218 -4.27 -7.66 2.30
N SER A 219 -5.53 -7.21 2.24
CA SER A 219 -6.70 -8.09 2.42
C SER A 219 -6.76 -9.19 1.35
N VAL A 220 -6.43 -8.86 0.09
CA VAL A 220 -6.37 -9.85 -1.00
C VAL A 220 -5.28 -10.89 -0.72
N ILE A 221 -4.10 -10.46 -0.28
CA ILE A 221 -3.00 -11.37 0.08
C ILE A 221 -3.42 -12.29 1.23
N SER A 222 -4.06 -11.74 2.27
CA SER A 222 -4.60 -12.50 3.41
C SER A 222 -5.63 -13.55 2.98
N ILE A 223 -6.48 -13.24 1.98
CA ILE A 223 -7.46 -14.18 1.41
C ILE A 223 -6.77 -15.27 0.61
N ILE A 224 -5.77 -14.94 -0.21
CA ILE A 224 -5.01 -15.95 -0.97
C ILE A 224 -4.36 -16.96 -0.02
N ARG A 225 -3.75 -16.46 1.06
CA ARG A 225 -3.20 -17.31 2.10
C ARG A 225 -4.26 -18.21 2.75
N LEU A 226 -5.43 -17.66 3.08
CA LEU A 226 -6.53 -18.43 3.66
C LEU A 226 -6.97 -19.58 2.73
N ILE A 227 -6.99 -19.34 1.42
CA ILE A 227 -7.27 -20.38 0.42
C ILE A 227 -6.15 -21.44 0.40
N SER A 228 -4.89 -21.05 0.53
CA SER A 228 -3.77 -22.01 0.64
C SER A 228 -3.85 -22.85 1.91
N ILE A 229 -4.26 -22.27 3.05
CA ILE A 229 -4.48 -23.01 4.30
C ILE A 229 -5.65 -24.00 4.14
N TYR A 230 -6.73 -23.59 3.46
CA TYR A 230 -7.88 -24.47 3.21
C TYR A 230 -7.52 -25.71 2.38
N LYS A 231 -6.52 -25.60 1.49
CA LYS A 231 -6.03 -26.71 0.66
C LYS A 231 -4.96 -27.57 1.34
N LEU A 232 -4.56 -27.24 2.57
CA LEU A 232 -3.51 -27.95 3.28
C LEU A 232 -3.96 -29.37 3.67
N ASN A 233 -3.12 -30.36 3.37
CA ASN A 233 -3.33 -31.72 3.81
C ASN A 233 -2.55 -31.97 5.10
N PHE A 234 -3.25 -32.30 6.18
CA PHE A 234 -2.64 -32.54 7.49
C PHE A 234 -1.95 -33.91 7.62
N ASP A 235 -2.22 -34.83 6.70
CA ASP A 235 -1.54 -36.14 6.66
C ASP A 235 -0.11 -36.03 6.13
N ASP A 236 0.12 -35.06 5.23
CA ASP A 236 1.44 -34.75 4.69
C ASP A 236 1.73 -33.24 4.74
N PRO A 237 1.97 -32.72 5.95
CA PRO A 237 2.16 -31.29 6.16
C PRO A 237 3.49 -30.83 5.54
N THR A 238 4.54 -31.64 5.51
CA THR A 238 5.86 -31.16 5.05
C THR A 238 5.88 -30.82 3.56
N TYR A 239 5.09 -31.51 2.75
CA TYR A 239 4.89 -31.20 1.34
C TYR A 239 3.89 -30.06 1.11
N THR A 240 2.71 -30.14 1.73
CA THR A 240 1.59 -29.22 1.43
C THR A 240 1.68 -27.86 2.14
N LEU A 241 2.48 -27.74 3.19
CA LEU A 241 2.67 -26.51 3.96
C LEU A 241 3.53 -25.46 3.24
N LEU A 242 4.26 -25.85 2.18
CA LEU A 242 5.13 -24.96 1.43
C LEU A 242 4.39 -23.74 0.85
N ASP A 243 3.18 -23.93 0.35
CA ASP A 243 2.35 -22.85 -0.18
C ASP A 243 1.87 -21.87 0.91
N PRO A 244 1.16 -22.30 1.97
CA PRO A 244 0.68 -21.38 3.00
C PRO A 244 1.81 -20.73 3.81
N ILE A 245 2.94 -21.40 4.03
CA ILE A 245 4.07 -20.79 4.76
C ILE A 245 4.75 -19.69 3.95
N MET A 246 4.83 -19.84 2.62
CA MET A 246 5.31 -18.78 1.72
C MET A 246 4.46 -17.52 1.90
N TRP A 247 3.14 -17.65 1.83
CA TRP A 247 2.23 -16.52 2.03
C TRP A 247 2.34 -15.92 3.43
N THR A 248 2.53 -16.75 4.44
CA THR A 248 2.73 -16.30 5.83
C THR A 248 3.98 -15.44 5.99
N VAL A 249 5.04 -15.69 5.22
CA VAL A 249 6.25 -14.85 5.22
C VAL A 249 6.10 -13.62 4.31
N LEU A 250 5.43 -13.74 3.17
CA LEU A 250 5.24 -12.64 2.22
C LEU A 250 4.26 -11.57 2.70
N GLU A 251 3.20 -11.96 3.39
CA GLU A 251 2.16 -11.05 3.86
C GLU A 251 2.70 -9.89 4.72
N PRO A 252 3.53 -10.10 5.76
CA PRO A 252 4.12 -8.98 6.52
C PRO A 252 5.09 -8.14 5.68
N GLN A 253 5.82 -8.73 4.73
CA GLN A 253 6.72 -7.99 3.82
C GLN A 253 5.93 -7.01 2.95
N LEU A 254 4.85 -7.50 2.35
CA LEU A 254 3.95 -6.70 1.52
C LEU A 254 3.22 -5.64 2.37
N ALA A 255 2.78 -5.99 3.58
CA ALA A 255 2.17 -5.04 4.50
C ALA A 255 3.12 -3.88 4.87
N ILE A 256 4.42 -4.15 5.07
CA ILE A 256 5.44 -3.11 5.32
C ILE A 256 5.61 -2.20 4.10
N ILE A 257 5.76 -2.77 2.90
CA ILE A 257 5.88 -2.00 1.64
C ILE A 257 4.67 -1.08 1.48
N CYS A 258 3.47 -1.64 1.68
CA CYS A 258 2.23 -0.89 1.58
C CYS A 258 2.12 0.19 2.67
N ALA A 259 2.52 -0.08 3.91
CA ALA A 259 2.53 0.91 5.00
C ALA A 259 3.40 2.14 4.70
N ASN A 260 4.40 1.99 3.84
CA ASN A 260 5.31 3.06 3.42
C ASN A 260 4.82 3.85 2.20
N MET A 261 3.79 3.36 1.51
CA MET A 261 3.26 3.96 0.28
C MET A 261 2.83 5.44 0.39
N PRO A 262 2.24 5.90 1.51
CA PRO A 262 1.93 7.33 1.69
C PRO A 262 3.17 8.24 1.58
N PHE A 263 4.36 7.74 1.90
CA PHE A 263 5.60 8.50 1.84
C PHE A 263 6.21 8.53 0.44
N PHE A 264 6.13 7.45 -0.35
CA PHE A 264 6.63 7.41 -1.74
C PHE A 264 6.09 8.56 -2.57
N LYS A 265 4.80 8.89 -2.44
CA LYS A 265 4.19 10.02 -3.16
C LYS A 265 4.87 11.35 -2.83
N THR A 266 5.25 11.57 -1.57
CA THR A 266 5.89 12.84 -1.23
C THR A 266 7.34 12.92 -1.70
N ILE A 267 7.99 11.78 -1.91
CA ILE A 267 9.34 11.70 -2.46
C ILE A 267 9.31 11.95 -3.96
N ILE A 268 8.36 11.33 -4.68
CA ILE A 268 8.17 11.59 -6.11
C ILE A 268 7.90 13.08 -6.36
N ALA A 269 7.07 13.71 -5.52
CA ALA A 269 6.82 15.15 -5.61
C ALA A 269 8.05 16.03 -5.29
N ALA A 270 8.98 15.56 -4.45
CA ALA A 270 10.20 16.28 -4.09
C ALA A 270 11.31 16.12 -5.15
N PHE A 271 11.42 14.95 -5.77
CA PHE A 271 12.46 14.64 -6.77
C PHE A 271 12.05 14.97 -8.21
N ALA A 272 10.76 15.00 -8.53
CA ALA A 272 10.24 15.34 -9.85
C ALA A 272 9.15 16.43 -9.76
N PRO A 273 9.51 17.69 -9.45
CA PRO A 273 8.55 18.80 -9.41
C PRO A 273 7.79 18.99 -10.73
N ALA A 274 8.37 18.55 -11.86
CA ALA A 274 7.74 18.57 -13.18
C ALA A 274 6.58 17.56 -13.36
N MET A 275 6.55 16.46 -12.59
CA MET A 275 5.52 15.42 -12.68
C MET A 275 4.34 15.65 -11.72
N GLY A 276 4.52 16.54 -10.72
CA GLY A 276 3.50 16.92 -9.73
C GLY A 276 2.85 18.29 -9.97
N SER A 277 3.30 19.06 -10.96
CA SER A 277 2.82 20.40 -11.25
C SER A 277 1.89 20.42 -12.47
N SER A 278 0.64 19.99 -12.30
CA SER A 278 -0.43 20.31 -13.26
C SER A 278 -1.73 20.81 -12.61
N ALA A 279 -1.71 21.11 -11.31
CA ALA A 279 -2.87 21.68 -10.62
C ALA A 279 -2.44 22.70 -9.56
N ASP A 280 -1.90 23.85 -10.00
CA ASP A 280 -2.11 25.19 -9.37
C ASP A 280 -1.14 26.26 -9.92
N ARG A 281 -1.14 26.45 -11.23
CA ARG A 281 -0.61 27.69 -11.84
C ARG A 281 -1.67 28.30 -12.76
N LYS A 282 -2.75 28.78 -12.15
CA LYS A 282 -3.62 29.83 -12.71
C LYS A 282 -3.76 30.96 -11.69
N TYR A 283 -2.66 31.64 -11.43
CA TYR A 283 -2.67 33.08 -11.14
C TYR A 283 -1.46 33.66 -11.86
N GLY A 284 -1.72 34.55 -12.82
CA GLY A 284 -0.74 34.99 -13.81
C GLY A 284 0.40 35.81 -13.20
N PRO A 285 1.58 35.85 -13.86
CA PRO A 285 2.63 36.81 -13.53
C PRO A 285 2.32 38.13 -14.24
N GLY A 286 1.96 39.15 -13.47
CA GLY A 286 1.74 40.51 -13.95
C GLY A 286 2.63 41.51 -13.23
N VAL A 287 3.79 41.78 -13.83
CA VAL A 287 4.58 43.02 -13.76
C VAL A 287 5.34 43.33 -12.45
N SER A 288 6.66 43.22 -12.59
CA SER A 288 7.70 43.89 -11.80
C SER A 288 7.69 45.41 -11.99
N SER A 289 7.81 46.18 -10.90
CA SER A 289 8.66 47.37 -10.89
C SER A 289 9.08 47.71 -9.47
N GLY A 290 10.39 47.79 -9.26
CA GLY A 290 10.99 48.08 -7.98
C GLY A 290 10.94 49.55 -7.60
N ARG A 291 11.23 49.81 -6.32
CA ARG A 291 12.08 50.88 -5.76
C ARG A 291 11.96 50.77 -4.24
N THR A 292 13.04 50.43 -3.57
CA THR A 292 13.97 51.38 -2.95
C THR A 292 13.45 51.86 -1.60
N PHE A 293 14.17 51.36 -0.60
CA PHE A 293 14.29 51.84 0.76
C PHE A 293 14.41 53.37 0.80
N ASP A 294 13.48 54.06 1.44
CA ASP A 294 13.75 55.39 2.02
C ASP A 294 13.06 55.52 3.37
N ARG A 295 13.91 55.52 4.40
CA ARG A 295 13.63 56.05 5.73
C ARG A 295 13.71 57.57 5.63
N LEU A 296 12.65 58.30 5.95
CA LEU A 296 12.73 59.60 6.60
C LEU A 296 11.50 59.81 7.47
N GLY A 297 11.73 60.18 8.73
CA GLY A 297 10.69 60.59 9.67
C GLY A 297 10.30 62.05 9.50
N HIS A 298 9.09 62.38 9.91
CA HIS A 298 8.62 63.66 10.44
C HIS A 298 7.18 63.42 10.95
N SER A 299 6.92 63.49 12.26
CA SER A 299 6.55 64.69 13.04
C SER A 299 5.29 65.40 12.53
N GLU A 300 4.28 65.39 13.40
CA GLU A 300 3.26 66.41 13.66
C GLU A 300 2.66 67.17 12.45
N ASN A 301 1.34 67.10 12.26
CA ASN A 301 0.42 67.97 13.02
C ASN A 301 -1.05 67.70 12.63
N ASN A 302 -1.90 67.66 13.65
CA ASN A 302 -3.35 67.79 13.52
C ASN A 302 -3.68 69.25 13.17
N GLY A 303 -4.44 69.45 12.10
CA GLY A 303 -4.92 70.76 11.69
C GLY A 303 -6.18 70.64 10.83
N THR A 304 -7.33 70.64 11.50
CA THR A 304 -8.68 70.81 10.96
C THR A 304 -8.80 72.06 10.09
N TYR A 305 -9.30 71.92 8.85
CA TYR A 305 -10.13 72.93 8.19
C TYR A 305 -11.16 72.25 7.28
N SER A 306 -12.43 72.50 7.59
CA SER A 306 -13.60 72.21 6.76
C SER A 306 -13.76 73.27 5.67
N MET A 307 -14.08 72.86 4.44
CA MET A 307 -14.95 73.59 3.50
C MET A 307 -15.53 72.61 2.46
N ASP A 308 -16.84 72.36 2.53
CA ASP A 308 -17.72 72.20 1.36
C ASP A 308 -18.11 73.61 0.87
N PRO A 309 -18.65 73.88 -0.34
CA PRO A 309 -19.17 72.97 -1.38
C PRO A 309 -18.73 73.34 -2.83
N LEU A 310 -19.09 72.52 -3.84
CA LEU A 310 -19.79 72.95 -5.08
C LEU A 310 -19.96 71.82 -6.10
N ASP A 311 -21.21 71.67 -6.52
CA ASP A 311 -21.73 70.84 -7.60
C ASP A 311 -21.17 71.31 -8.95
N THR A 312 -20.62 70.40 -9.76
CA THR A 312 -20.26 70.68 -11.16
C THR A 312 -20.51 69.44 -12.00
N LYS A 313 -21.63 69.48 -12.74
CA LYS A 313 -21.97 68.59 -13.84
C LYS A 313 -20.90 68.70 -14.93
N THR A 314 -20.33 67.57 -15.34
CA THR A 314 -19.50 67.52 -16.55
C THR A 314 -19.98 66.39 -17.46
N HIS A 315 -20.38 66.81 -18.65
CA HIS A 315 -20.83 66.01 -19.78
C HIS A 315 -19.76 65.00 -20.24
N THR A 316 -20.14 63.72 -20.39
CA THR A 316 -19.39 62.76 -21.19
C THR A 316 -19.87 62.82 -22.64
N VAL A 317 -18.98 63.27 -23.52
CA VAL A 317 -19.13 63.29 -24.98
C VAL A 317 -18.83 61.89 -25.52
N ASN A 318 -19.81 61.27 -26.19
CA ASN A 318 -19.61 60.06 -26.99
C ASN A 318 -19.14 60.46 -28.38
N VAL A 319 -17.94 60.03 -28.78
CA VAL A 319 -17.47 60.12 -30.16
C VAL A 319 -17.59 58.73 -30.77
N GLY A 320 -18.57 58.58 -31.65
CA GLY A 320 -18.60 57.48 -32.62
C GLY A 320 -17.77 57.85 -33.85
N HIS A 321 -17.09 56.86 -34.43
CA HIS A 321 -16.80 56.88 -35.85
C HIS A 321 -16.87 55.46 -36.43
N SER A 322 -17.75 55.35 -37.41
CA SER A 322 -18.03 54.27 -38.33
C SER A 322 -17.03 54.21 -39.50
N PHE A 323 -16.84 53.02 -40.08
CA PHE A 323 -16.65 52.61 -41.50
C PHE A 323 -15.78 51.35 -41.56
N ASP A 324 -16.29 50.15 -41.90
CA ASP A 324 -16.76 49.61 -43.19
C ASP A 324 -15.63 49.26 -44.17
N SER A 325 -15.40 47.97 -44.41
CA SER A 325 -15.32 47.41 -45.77
C SER A 325 -15.15 45.90 -45.81
N SER A 326 -15.96 45.33 -46.68
CA SER A 326 -16.06 43.95 -47.13
C SER A 326 -14.87 43.51 -48.00
N LYS A 327 -14.59 42.19 -48.10
CA LYS A 327 -14.61 41.37 -49.35
C LYS A 327 -13.71 40.11 -49.33
N THR A 328 -14.34 38.96 -49.65
CA THR A 328 -13.95 37.83 -50.56
C THR A 328 -12.53 37.22 -50.51
N ALA A 329 -12.25 35.95 -50.84
CA ALA A 329 -12.97 34.71 -51.17
C ALA A 329 -11.91 33.62 -51.46
N ASN A 330 -12.32 32.33 -51.37
CA ASN A 330 -11.88 31.13 -52.11
C ASN A 330 -10.44 30.60 -51.92
N ALA A 331 -10.27 29.35 -51.44
CA ALA A 331 -10.24 28.03 -52.15
C ALA A 331 -8.78 27.64 -52.44
N ASP A 332 -8.25 26.41 -52.27
CA ASP A 332 -8.65 25.05 -52.70
C ASP A 332 -8.04 24.02 -51.69
N VAL A 333 -8.64 22.88 -51.29
CA VAL A 333 -9.05 21.64 -51.99
C VAL A 333 -7.88 20.78 -52.50
N GLU A 334 -7.67 19.60 -51.87
CA GLU A 334 -7.49 18.25 -52.49
C GLU A 334 -7.38 17.18 -51.37
N SER A 335 -8.44 16.37 -51.15
CA SER A 335 -8.74 15.02 -51.71
C SER A 335 -8.11 13.88 -50.85
N VAL A 336 -8.82 13.32 -49.86
CA VAL A 336 -9.85 12.25 -49.87
C VAL A 336 -9.43 10.95 -50.60
N SER A 337 -9.23 9.88 -49.83
CA SER A 337 -9.69 8.52 -50.19
C SER A 337 -10.08 7.80 -48.88
N SER A 338 -11.36 7.52 -48.60
CA SER A 338 -12.32 6.59 -49.23
C SER A 338 -12.29 5.15 -48.68
N GLU A 339 -12.20 4.96 -47.35
CA GLU A 339 -12.65 3.70 -46.71
C GLU A 339 -13.37 3.87 -45.34
N GLU A 340 -13.38 5.05 -44.72
CA GLU A 340 -13.98 5.26 -43.38
C GLU A 340 -15.51 5.32 -43.34
N GLN A 341 -16.20 5.33 -44.48
CA GLN A 341 -17.59 5.78 -44.55
C GLN A 341 -18.65 4.66 -44.58
N ARG A 342 -18.29 3.40 -44.29
CA ARG A 342 -19.25 2.26 -44.38
C ARG A 342 -19.57 1.51 -43.11
N LEU A 343 -19.12 1.95 -41.94
CA LEU A 343 -19.54 1.34 -40.66
C LEU A 343 -20.14 2.32 -39.63
N ALA A 344 -20.25 3.61 -39.97
CA ALA A 344 -20.81 4.64 -39.08
C ALA A 344 -22.33 4.86 -39.24
N SER A 345 -23.08 3.94 -39.85
CA SER A 345 -24.54 4.13 -40.05
C SER A 345 -25.44 3.34 -39.10
N ASN A 346 -24.93 2.58 -38.14
CA ASN A 346 -25.77 1.89 -37.14
C ASN A 346 -25.17 2.01 -35.73
N ALA A 347 -25.26 3.20 -35.15
CA ALA A 347 -25.08 3.40 -33.72
C ALA A 347 -26.40 3.14 -32.97
N SER A 348 -26.39 2.23 -32.00
CA SER A 348 -27.38 2.20 -30.92
C SER A 348 -26.96 3.23 -29.84
N PRO A 349 -27.88 3.95 -29.17
CA PRO A 349 -27.53 5.11 -28.35
C PRO A 349 -26.89 4.78 -26.98
N TYR A 350 -26.71 3.50 -26.62
CA TYR A 350 -26.18 3.08 -25.32
C TYR A 350 -25.24 1.86 -25.42
N GLY A 351 -24.09 2.02 -26.08
CA GLY A 351 -23.03 1.01 -26.09
C GLY A 351 -21.64 1.64 -26.21
N ILE A 352 -20.70 1.24 -25.37
CA ILE A 352 -19.28 1.61 -25.51
C ILE A 352 -18.65 0.61 -26.48
N ASN A 353 -18.17 1.09 -27.63
CA ASN A 353 -17.34 0.31 -28.56
C ASN A 353 -15.88 0.38 -28.11
N VAL A 354 -15.28 -0.78 -27.81
CA VAL A 354 -13.85 -0.91 -27.51
C VAL A 354 -13.14 -1.39 -28.77
N ILE A 355 -12.27 -0.56 -29.35
CA ILE A 355 -11.40 -0.95 -30.47
C ILE A 355 -10.13 -1.54 -29.85
N GLN A 356 -9.93 -2.85 -30.02
CA GLN A 356 -8.78 -3.57 -29.50
C GLN A 356 -7.77 -3.78 -30.63
N LYS A 357 -6.62 -3.11 -30.58
CA LYS A 357 -5.49 -3.35 -31.48
C LYS A 357 -4.65 -4.51 -30.92
N PHE A 358 -4.42 -5.53 -31.73
CA PHE A 358 -3.50 -6.62 -31.44
C PHE A 358 -2.35 -6.55 -32.43
N ASP A 359 -1.13 -6.33 -31.94
CA ASP A 359 0.09 -6.60 -32.70
C ASP A 359 0.48 -8.06 -32.46
N VAL A 360 0.41 -8.88 -33.51
CA VAL A 360 0.79 -10.30 -33.46
C VAL A 360 2.11 -10.46 -34.21
N GLU A 361 3.18 -10.72 -33.46
CA GLU A 361 4.49 -11.02 -34.01
C GLU A 361 4.64 -12.54 -34.16
N TYR A 362 4.81 -13.01 -35.40
CA TYR A 362 4.99 -14.43 -35.73
C TYR A 362 6.48 -14.77 -35.84
N GLU A 363 6.98 -15.55 -34.89
CA GLU A 363 8.32 -16.14 -34.97
C GLU A 363 8.29 -17.39 -35.85
N LYS A 364 9.04 -17.36 -36.97
CA LYS A 364 9.14 -18.48 -37.91
C LYS A 364 9.96 -19.62 -37.29
N ALA A 365 9.30 -20.76 -37.06
CA ALA A 365 9.96 -22.03 -36.75
C ALA A 365 10.84 -22.49 -37.92
N SER A 366 12.14 -22.64 -37.66
CA SER A 366 13.11 -23.25 -38.58
C SER A 366 13.08 -24.76 -38.43
N VAL A 367 12.64 -25.45 -39.48
CA VAL A 367 12.74 -26.91 -39.63
C VAL A 367 14.14 -27.23 -40.15
N ARG A 368 14.95 -27.94 -39.36
CA ARG A 368 16.16 -28.61 -39.87
C ARG A 368 15.81 -30.07 -40.17
N GLY A 369 16.00 -30.45 -41.42
CA GLY A 369 16.16 -31.83 -41.86
C GLY A 369 17.56 -32.35 -41.63
#